data_AF-A0A3N5HX79-F1
#
_entry.id   AF-A0A3N5HX79-F1
#
_cell.length_a   1.000
_cell.length_b   1.000
_cell.length_c   1.000
_cell.angle_alpha   90.00
_cell.angle_beta   90.00
_cell.angle_gamma   90.00
#
_symmetry.space_group_name_H-M   'P 1'
#
loop_
_entity.id
_entity.type
_entity.pdbx_description
1 polymer ?
#
loop_
_entity_poly.entity_id
_entity_poly.type
_entity_poly.pdbx_seq_one_letter_code
_entity_poly.pdbx_strand_id
1 'polypeptide(L)'
;GATWTAERPSRIAILGAGYKDGVPRALSSKAGDGPAQVFIGGKRCPIIGRVSMDMMAVDITGLIPLSITRGTRAEILGANIPIDEAAGWAGTISYELLTRLGSRYAMHYTGLESDHRA
;
A
#
# COMPACT_ATOMS: atom_id res chain seq x y z
N GLY A 1 -6.78 -18.64 6.84
CA GLY A 1 -8.18 -18.20 6.95
C GLY A 1 -8.24 -16.78 7.48
N ALA A 2 -7.90 -16.58 8.76
CA ALA A 2 -7.78 -15.28 9.41
C ALA A 2 -6.39 -15.18 10.01
N THR A 3 -5.42 -14.64 9.26
CA THR A 3 -4.02 -14.63 9.72
C THR A 3 -3.76 -13.59 10.80
N TRP A 4 -4.64 -12.59 10.93
CA TRP A 4 -4.59 -11.51 11.89
C TRP A 4 -5.91 -11.45 12.65
N THR A 5 -5.83 -11.15 13.95
CA THR A 5 -6.98 -10.94 14.84
C THR A 5 -6.78 -9.64 15.59
N ALA A 6 -7.83 -8.82 15.73
CA ALA A 6 -7.75 -7.56 16.45
C ALA A 6 -7.61 -7.79 17.95
N GLU A 7 -6.54 -7.27 18.56
CA GLU A 7 -6.30 -7.35 20.01
C GLU A 7 -6.96 -6.19 20.78
N ARG A 8 -7.45 -5.18 20.04
CA ARG A 8 -8.11 -3.98 20.57
C ARG A 8 -9.17 -3.49 19.60
N PRO A 9 -10.11 -2.64 20.04
CA PRO A 9 -10.94 -1.86 19.12
C PRO A 9 -10.05 -1.20 18.07
N SER A 10 -10.32 -1.52 16.82
CA SER A 10 -9.44 -1.16 15.70
C SER A 10 -10.27 -0.57 14.57
N ARG A 11 -9.71 0.45 13.91
CA ARG A 11 -10.28 1.04 12.71
C ARG A 11 -9.44 0.61 11.52
N ILE A 12 -10.09 -0.08 10.58
CA ILE A 12 -9.41 -0.70 9.44
C ILE A 12 -9.81 0.02 8.15
N ALA A 13 -8.81 0.46 7.38
CA ALA A 13 -9.01 0.91 6.01
C ALA A 13 -8.91 -0.28 5.06
N ILE A 14 -9.82 -0.33 4.09
CA ILE A 14 -9.76 -1.28 2.98
C ILE A 14 -9.28 -0.51 1.76
N LEU A 15 -8.12 -0.89 1.23
CA LEU A 15 -7.60 -0.34 -0.01
C LEU A 15 -7.97 -1.26 -1.16
N GLY A 16 -8.51 -0.67 -2.24
CA GLY A 16 -8.85 -1.36 -3.49
C GLY A 16 -7.63 -1.65 -4.37
N ALA A 17 -6.60 -2.23 -3.77
CA ALA A 17 -5.40 -2.69 -4.45
C ALA A 17 -4.99 -4.04 -3.86
N GLY A 18 -4.68 -5.00 -4.72
CA GLY A 18 -4.25 -6.33 -4.34
C GLY A 18 -3.19 -6.89 -5.27
N TYR A 19 -2.95 -8.20 -5.17
CA TYR A 19 -1.85 -8.82 -5.91
C TYR A 19 -2.06 -8.85 -7.42
N LYS A 20 -3.29 -8.66 -7.91
CA LYS A 20 -3.56 -8.54 -9.35
C LYS A 20 -3.20 -7.16 -9.91
N ASP A 21 -3.05 -6.17 -9.03
CA ASP A 21 -2.61 -4.83 -9.36
C ASP A 21 -1.07 -4.68 -9.25
N GLY A 22 -0.39 -5.73 -8.76
CA GLY A 22 1.06 -5.80 -8.62
C GLY A 22 1.56 -5.78 -7.17
N VAL A 23 0.67 -5.62 -6.19
CA VAL A 23 1.05 -5.63 -4.76
C VAL A 23 1.54 -7.02 -4.35
N PRO A 24 2.78 -7.21 -3.89
CA PRO A 24 3.26 -8.54 -3.56
C PRO A 24 2.41 -9.19 -2.47
N ARG A 25 1.90 -10.41 -2.72
CA ARG A 25 1.17 -11.19 -1.71
C ARG A 25 2.03 -11.48 -0.46
N ALA A 26 3.35 -11.42 -0.59
CA ALA A 26 4.32 -11.52 0.49
C ALA A 26 4.23 -10.37 1.50
N LEU A 27 3.67 -9.20 1.13
CA LEU A 27 3.37 -8.11 2.07
C LEU A 27 2.22 -8.43 3.04
N SER A 28 1.61 -9.62 2.93
CA SER A 28 0.63 -10.10 3.90
C SER A 28 1.27 -10.23 5.28
N SER A 29 0.67 -9.63 6.30
CA SER A 29 1.11 -9.80 7.69
C SER A 29 0.18 -10.73 8.48
N LYS A 30 0.78 -11.48 9.41
CA LYS A 30 0.04 -12.27 10.39
C LYS A 30 -0.26 -11.46 11.66
N ALA A 31 0.68 -10.65 12.14
CA ALA A 31 0.49 -9.82 13.31
C ALA A 31 0.61 -8.33 12.96
N GLY A 32 0.18 -7.44 13.87
CA GLY A 32 0.24 -5.98 13.67
C GLY A 32 1.67 -5.42 13.63
N ASP A 33 2.69 -6.27 13.80
CA ASP A 33 4.12 -6.02 13.82
C ASP A 33 4.82 -6.32 12.49
N GLY A 34 4.08 -6.77 11.47
CA GLY A 34 4.62 -6.98 10.14
C GLY A 34 5.25 -5.69 9.59
N PRO A 35 6.41 -5.79 8.92
CA PRO A 35 7.13 -4.59 8.51
C PRO A 35 6.44 -3.86 7.36
N ALA A 36 5.54 -4.53 6.63
CA ALA A 36 4.84 -3.96 5.49
C ALA A 36 3.88 -2.83 5.89
N GLN A 37 4.14 -1.62 5.39
CA GLN A 37 3.33 -0.44 5.66
C GLN A 37 2.79 0.16 4.35
N VAL A 38 1.72 0.94 4.48
CA VAL A 38 1.32 1.96 3.50
C VAL A 38 1.37 3.32 4.16
N PHE A 39 1.49 4.39 3.38
CA PHE A 39 1.39 5.74 3.90
C PHE A 39 0.02 6.34 3.58
N ILE A 40 -0.74 6.72 4.61
CA ILE A 40 -2.09 7.28 4.49
C ILE A 40 -2.35 8.27 5.62
N GLY A 41 -2.97 9.41 5.31
CA GLY A 41 -3.30 10.41 6.33
C GLY A 41 -2.09 10.99 7.07
N GLY A 42 -0.94 11.08 6.39
CA GLY A 42 0.29 11.63 6.97
C GLY A 42 1.08 10.67 7.86
N LYS A 43 0.70 9.38 7.95
CA LYS A 43 1.43 8.37 8.73
C LYS A 43 1.58 7.05 7.99
N ARG A 44 2.66 6.33 8.31
CA ARG A 44 2.81 4.91 7.94
C ARG A 44 1.87 4.07 8.80
N CYS A 45 1.12 3.20 8.15
CA CYS A 45 0.10 2.34 8.75
C CYS A 45 0.32 0.89 8.28
N PRO A 46 0.25 -0.12 9.19
CA PRO A 46 0.61 -1.48 8.85
C PRO A 46 -0.44 -2.16 7.98
N ILE A 47 0.03 -2.94 7.01
CA ILE A 47 -0.80 -3.92 6.30
C ILE A 47 -1.06 -5.08 7.27
N ILE A 48 -2.33 -5.42 7.45
CA ILE A 48 -2.77 -6.48 8.35
C ILE A 48 -3.50 -7.58 7.58
N GLY A 49 -3.32 -8.83 8.02
CA GLY A 49 -3.91 -9.96 7.33
C GLY A 49 -3.31 -10.20 5.94
N ARG A 50 -4.09 -10.85 5.07
CA ARG A 50 -3.62 -11.23 3.74
C ARG A 50 -3.95 -10.18 2.68
N VAL A 51 -2.99 -9.92 1.82
CA VAL A 51 -3.22 -9.25 0.53
C VAL A 51 -4.04 -10.20 -0.35
N SER A 52 -5.24 -9.74 -0.72
CA SER A 52 -6.18 -10.45 -1.59
C SER A 52 -5.96 -10.05 -3.05
N MET A 53 -6.78 -10.57 -3.97
CA MET A 53 -6.62 -10.31 -5.40
C MET A 53 -6.76 -8.82 -5.72
N ASP A 54 -7.76 -8.17 -5.10
CA ASP A 54 -8.17 -6.80 -5.42
C ASP A 54 -8.15 -5.87 -4.20
N MET A 55 -7.84 -6.40 -3.00
CA MET A 55 -7.93 -5.62 -1.77
C MET A 55 -6.86 -6.00 -0.74
N MET A 56 -6.54 -5.04 0.12
CA MET A 56 -5.75 -5.23 1.34
C MET A 56 -6.36 -4.47 2.51
N ALA A 57 -6.09 -4.93 3.73
CA ALA A 57 -6.52 -4.30 4.97
C ALA A 57 -5.34 -3.59 5.65
N VAL A 58 -5.60 -2.40 6.18
CA VAL A 58 -4.60 -1.54 6.82
C VAL A 58 -5.13 -1.05 8.16
N ASP A 59 -4.37 -1.22 9.24
CA ASP A 59 -4.75 -0.68 10.55
C ASP A 59 -4.46 0.82 10.62
N ILE A 60 -5.52 1.62 10.69
CA ILE A 60 -5.48 3.09 10.78
C ILE A 60 -5.90 3.59 12.16
N THR A 61 -5.86 2.74 13.19
CA THR A 61 -6.32 3.10 14.53
C THR A 61 -5.49 4.22 15.15
N GLY A 62 -4.19 4.28 14.86
CA GLY A 62 -3.29 5.35 15.32
C GLY A 62 -3.50 6.72 14.64
N LEU A 63 -4.42 6.82 13.68
CA LEU A 63 -4.81 8.09 13.07
C LEU A 63 -5.86 8.81 13.92
N ILE A 64 -5.81 10.14 13.92
CA ILE A 64 -6.84 10.96 14.56
C ILE A 64 -8.20 10.61 13.92
N PRO A 65 -9.27 10.40 14.71
CA PRO A 65 -10.59 10.14 14.16
C PRO A 65 -11.01 11.19 13.12
N LEU A 66 -11.62 10.75 12.02
CA LEU A 66 -12.06 11.60 10.90
C LEU A 66 -10.95 12.36 10.14
N SER A 67 -9.68 12.14 10.45
CA SER A 67 -8.56 12.74 9.68
C SER A 67 -8.46 12.22 8.23
N ILE A 68 -9.09 11.08 7.94
CA ILE A 68 -9.21 10.52 6.61
C ILE A 68 -10.63 10.02 6.35
N THR A 69 -11.04 10.06 5.10
CA THR A 69 -12.36 9.64 4.62
C THR A 69 -12.23 8.62 3.49
N ARG A 70 -13.35 7.98 3.11
CA ARG A 70 -13.38 7.13 1.91
C ARG A 70 -12.94 7.93 0.68
N GLY A 71 -12.07 7.36 -0.13
CA GLY A 71 -11.46 8.04 -1.29
C GLY A 71 -10.14 8.76 -0.97
N THR A 72 -9.73 8.83 0.30
CA THR A 72 -8.38 9.28 0.66
C THR A 72 -7.34 8.37 0.00
N ARG A 73 -6.36 8.97 -0.70
CA ARG A 73 -5.29 8.21 -1.35
C ARG A 73 -4.32 7.64 -0.32
N ALA A 74 -3.90 6.41 -0.58
CA ALA A 74 -2.81 5.76 0.13
C ALA A 74 -1.64 5.57 -0.83
N GLU A 75 -0.43 5.72 -0.31
CA GLU A 75 0.80 5.45 -1.03
C GLU A 75 1.29 4.05 -0.65
N ILE A 76 1.34 3.15 -1.63
CA ILE A 76 1.87 1.79 -1.50
C ILE A 76 3.38 1.79 -1.84
N LEU A 77 3.79 2.64 -2.78
CA LEU A 77 5.16 2.88 -3.19
C LEU A 77 5.31 4.38 -3.52
N GLY A 78 6.38 5.01 -3.06
CA GLY A 78 6.64 6.44 -3.29
C GLY A 78 7.69 7.02 -2.34
N ALA A 79 7.61 8.33 -2.09
CA ALA A 79 8.58 9.03 -1.24
C ALA A 79 8.50 8.61 0.24
N ASN A 80 7.30 8.26 0.71
CA ASN A 80 7.06 7.83 2.09
C ASN A 80 7.19 6.31 2.25
N ILE A 81 7.05 5.55 1.17
CA ILE A 81 7.29 4.10 1.11
C ILE A 81 8.30 3.80 -0.01
N PRO A 82 9.61 3.95 0.26
CA PRO A 82 10.66 3.70 -0.73
C PRO A 82 10.62 2.26 -1.25
N ILE A 83 10.92 2.09 -2.54
CA ILE A 83 10.77 0.80 -3.20
C ILE A 83 11.71 -0.28 -2.63
N ASP A 84 12.94 0.08 -2.25
CA ASP A 84 13.89 -0.86 -1.66
C ASP A 84 13.39 -1.38 -0.29
N GLU A 85 12.73 -0.52 0.48
CA GLU A 85 12.14 -0.90 1.77
C GLU A 85 10.96 -1.87 1.55
N ALA A 86 10.07 -1.54 0.60
CA ALA A 86 8.96 -2.40 0.23
C ALA A 86 9.41 -3.76 -0.35
N ALA A 87 10.50 -3.76 -1.12
CA ALA A 87 11.11 -4.98 -1.66
C ALA A 87 11.66 -5.85 -0.53
N GLY A 88 12.34 -5.24 0.44
CA GLY A 88 12.81 -5.91 1.65
C GLY A 88 11.68 -6.58 2.44
N TRP A 89 10.55 -5.88 2.63
CA TRP A 89 9.36 -6.46 3.28
C TRP A 89 8.75 -7.63 2.50
N ALA A 90 8.79 -7.56 1.17
CA ALA A 90 8.30 -8.62 0.30
C ALA A 90 9.29 -9.78 0.12
N GLY A 91 10.53 -9.66 0.64
CA GLY A 91 11.59 -10.65 0.49
C GLY A 91 12.11 -10.76 -0.95
N THR A 92 12.15 -9.64 -1.68
CA THR A 92 12.60 -9.58 -3.08
C THR A 92 13.39 -8.28 -3.35
N ILE A 93 13.67 -7.98 -4.61
CA ILE A 93 14.38 -6.79 -5.09
C ILE A 93 13.43 -5.78 -5.75
N SER A 94 13.84 -4.52 -5.79
CA SER A 94 13.04 -3.40 -6.33
C SER A 94 12.63 -3.57 -7.78
N TYR A 95 13.48 -4.21 -8.59
CA TYR A 95 13.17 -4.52 -9.99
C TYR A 95 11.93 -5.42 -10.12
N GLU A 96 11.77 -6.40 -9.24
CA GLU A 96 10.59 -7.26 -9.26
C GLU A 96 9.33 -6.48 -8.88
N LEU A 97 9.41 -5.53 -7.94
CA LEU A 97 8.24 -4.72 -7.59
C LEU A 97 7.78 -3.85 -8.76
N LEU A 98 8.70 -3.21 -9.49
CA LEU A 98 8.36 -2.37 -10.65
C LEU A 98 7.79 -3.18 -11.82
N THR A 99 8.37 -4.33 -12.10
CA THR A 99 8.01 -5.14 -13.27
C THR A 99 6.81 -6.05 -13.05
N ARG A 100 6.37 -6.23 -11.79
CA ARG A 100 5.16 -6.99 -11.45
C ARG A 100 3.88 -6.18 -11.50
N LEU A 101 3.98 -4.87 -11.68
CA LEU A 101 2.84 -3.99 -11.85
C LEU A 101 1.98 -4.50 -13.03
N GLY A 102 0.69 -4.78 -12.75
CA GLY A 102 -0.25 -5.34 -13.72
C GLY A 102 -0.79 -4.32 -14.73
N SER A 103 -1.95 -4.59 -15.36
CA SER A 103 -2.55 -3.66 -16.34
C SER A 103 -3.74 -2.85 -15.80
N ARG A 104 -4.08 -3.00 -14.52
CA ARG A 104 -5.33 -2.48 -13.94
C ARG A 104 -5.23 -1.06 -13.37
N TYR A 105 -4.03 -0.54 -13.17
CA TYR A 105 -3.85 0.84 -12.72
C TYR A 105 -3.95 1.82 -13.88
N ALA A 106 -4.47 3.01 -13.59
CA ALA A 106 -4.37 4.13 -14.50
C ALA A 106 -2.94 4.70 -14.45
N MET A 107 -2.31 4.85 -15.60
CA MET A 107 -1.03 5.55 -15.71
C MET A 107 -1.27 7.02 -15.96
N HIS A 108 -0.73 7.86 -15.08
CA HIS A 108 -0.74 9.31 -15.22
C HIS A 108 0.71 9.77 -15.38
N TYR A 109 1.07 10.21 -16.58
CA TYR A 109 2.38 10.77 -16.87
C TYR A 109 2.35 12.26 -16.52
N THR A 110 3.30 12.70 -15.71
CA THR A 110 3.46 14.11 -15.31
C THR A 110 4.86 14.57 -15.67
N GLY A 111 5.04 15.86 -16.02
CA GLY A 111 6.35 16.40 -16.39
C GLY A 111 6.70 16.39 -17.89
N LEU A 112 5.71 16.24 -18.78
CA LEU A 112 5.87 16.67 -20.17
C LEU A 112 5.63 18.19 -20.22
N GLU A 113 6.66 19.00 -19.95
CA GLU A 113 6.64 20.39 -20.38
C GLU A 113 6.68 20.42 -21.91
N SER A 114 5.59 20.89 -22.51
CA SER A 114 5.51 21.17 -23.95
C SER A 114 6.35 22.41 -24.27
N ASP A 115 7.68 22.30 -24.23
CA ASP A 115 8.54 23.36 -24.76
C ASP A 115 8.66 23.21 -26.28
N HIS A 116 7.60 23.60 -26.98
CA HIS A 116 7.63 23.89 -28.41
C HIS A 116 7.03 25.28 -28.63
N ARG A 117 7.81 26.31 -28.33
CA ARG A 117 7.77 27.58 -29.06
C ARG A 117 9.00 27.65 -29.96
N ALA A 118 8.79 27.38 -31.25
CA ALA A 118 9.60 27.89 -32.34
C ALA A 118 8.74 28.88 -33.12
#